data_AF-A0A2P6MKP4-F1
#
_entry.id   AF-A0A2P6MKP4-F1
#
_cell.length_a   1.000
_cell.length_b   1.000
_cell.length_c   1.000
_cell.angle_alpha   90.00
_cell.angle_beta   90.00
_cell.angle_gamma   90.00
#
_symmetry.space_group_name_H-M   'P 1'
#
loop_
_entity.id
_entity.type
_entity.pdbx_description
1 polymer ?
#
loop_
_entity_poly.entity_id
_entity_poly.type
_entity_poly.pdbx_seq_one_letter_code
_entity_poly.pdbx_strand_id
1 'polypeptide(L)' 'MDLKTIRKKLEDVSHMSQEMKNSYQRLSDNEKEEFKIGYHLDVEVDELCRRLFSWSEAQYEREHGEND' A
#
# COMPACT_ATOMS: atom_id res chain seq x y z
N MET A 1 1.44 -23.59 -3.49
CA MET A 1 2.68 -22.82 -3.68
C MET A 1 2.34 -21.41 -4.19
N ASP A 2 1.46 -21.28 -5.18
CA ASP A 2 1.12 -19.99 -5.80
C ASP A 2 0.47 -18.96 -4.87
N LEU A 3 -0.46 -19.37 -4.00
CA LEU A 3 -1.16 -18.43 -3.11
C LEU A 3 -0.20 -17.70 -2.16
N LYS A 4 0.76 -18.42 -1.55
CA LYS A 4 1.76 -17.82 -0.65
C LYS A 4 2.64 -16.84 -1.42
N THR A 5 3.07 -17.21 -2.62
CA THR A 5 3.86 -16.33 -3.50
C THR A 5 3.09 -15.07 -3.91
N ILE A 6 1.81 -15.21 -4.27
CA ILE A 6 0.97 -14.05 -4.66
C ILE A 6 0.71 -13.14 -3.46
N ARG A 7 0.51 -13.69 -2.25
CA ARG A 7 0.39 -12.90 -1.01
C ARG A 7 1.67 -12.13 -0.70
N LYS A 8 2.83 -12.79 -0.77
CA LYS A 8 4.12 -12.12 -0.59
C LYS A 8 4.29 -10.93 -1.53
N LYS A 9 3.92 -11.07 -2.80
CA LYS A 9 3.94 -9.96 -3.77
C LYS A 9 3.03 -8.81 -3.35
N LEU A 10 1.85 -9.11 -2.80
CA LEU A 10 0.92 -8.08 -2.34
C LEU A 10 1.42 -7.38 -1.06
N GLU A 11 2.11 -8.09 -0.17
CA GLU A 11 2.82 -7.49 0.97
C GLU A 11 3.90 -6.52 0.50
N ASP A 12 4.72 -6.93 -0.48
CA ASP A 12 5.77 -6.08 -1.03
C ASP A 12 5.16 -4.82 -1.67
N VAL A 13 4.05 -4.96 -2.41
CA VAL A 13 3.28 -3.82 -2.95
C VAL A 13 2.74 -2.92 -1.84
N SER A 14 2.27 -3.50 -0.73
CA SER A 14 1.78 -2.74 0.43
C SER A 14 2.89 -1.87 1.04
N HIS A 15 4.07 -2.44 1.26
CA HIS A 15 5.23 -1.69 1.76
C HIS A 15 5.65 -0.57 0.80
N MET A 16 5.79 -0.88 -0.49
CA MET A 16 6.11 0.13 -1.51
C MET A 16 5.05 1.23 -1.58
N SER A 17 3.77 0.89 -1.38
CA SER A 17 2.68 1.89 -1.37
C SER A 17 2.83 2.87 -0.21
N GLN A 18 3.27 2.42 0.96
CA GLN A 18 3.51 3.31 2.10
C GLN A 18 4.69 4.25 1.85
N GLU A 19 5.78 3.76 1.25
CA GLU A 19 6.91 4.59 0.85
C GLU A 19 6.51 5.64 -0.20
N MET A 20 5.70 5.22 -1.18
CA MET A 20 5.15 6.11 -2.20
C MET A 20 4.24 7.17 -1.56
N LYS A 21 3.32 6.79 -0.66
CA LYS A 21 2.47 7.73 0.09
C LYS A 21 3.31 8.77 0.83
N ASN A 22 4.32 8.32 1.58
CA ASN A 22 5.19 9.22 2.33
C ASN A 22 5.93 10.21 1.41
N SER A 23 6.35 9.76 0.23
CA SER A 23 6.98 10.62 -0.78
C SER A 23 5.96 11.60 -1.38
N TYR A 24 4.77 11.10 -1.74
CA TYR A 24 3.66 11.89 -2.28
C TYR A 24 3.20 12.99 -1.32
N GLN A 25 3.17 12.72 -0.01
CA GLN A 25 2.78 13.71 1.01
C GLN A 25 3.76 14.89 1.10
N ARG A 26 5.03 14.70 0.72
CA ARG A 26 6.06 15.75 0.71
C ARG A 26 6.06 16.61 -0.54
N LEU A 27 5.33 16.21 -1.57
CA LEU A 27 5.20 16.97 -2.81
C LEU A 27 4.39 18.25 -2.57
N SER A 28 4.73 19.29 -3.33
CA SER A 28 3.88 20.48 -3.48
C SER A 28 2.56 20.14 -4.17
N ASP A 29 1.57 21.03 -4.08
CA ASP A 29 0.26 20.77 -4.68
C ASP A 29 0.34 20.62 -6.21
N ASN A 30 1.19 21.41 -6.88
CA ASN A 30 1.44 21.27 -8.32
C ASN A 30 2.06 19.91 -8.69
N GLU A 31 3.04 19.44 -7.92
CA GLU A 31 3.65 18.12 -8.15
C GLU A 31 2.66 16.98 -7.87
N LYS A 32 1.74 17.15 -6.92
CA LYS A 32 0.66 16.18 -6.68
C LYS A 32 -0.35 16.13 -7.83
N GLU A 33 -0.64 17.26 -8.47
CA GLU A 33 -1.49 17.31 -9.66
C GLU A 33 -0.82 16.62 -10.84
N GLU A 34 0.46 16.90 -11.10
CA GLU A 34 1.27 16.21 -12.12
C GLU A 34 1.33 14.70 -11.88
N PHE A 35 1.55 14.26 -10.63
CA PHE A 35 1.54 12.84 -10.26
C PHE A 35 0.21 12.15 -10.61
N LYS A 36 -0.91 12.87 -10.54
CA LYS A 36 -2.25 12.33 -10.81
C LYS A 36 -2.59 12.29 -12.29
N ILE A 37 -1.77 12.80 -13.20
CA ILE A 37 -2.03 12.74 -14.63
C ILE A 37 -2.10 11.26 -15.08
N GLY A 38 -3.24 10.85 -15.63
CA GLY A 38 -3.50 9.45 -16.02
C GLY A 38 -3.85 8.52 -14.86
N TYR A 39 -4.02 9.03 -13.63
CA TYR A 39 -4.49 8.25 -12.49
C TYR A 39 -6.01 8.09 -12.55
N HIS A 40 -6.47 6.93 -12.99
CA HIS A 40 -7.89 6.63 -13.21
C HIS A 40 -8.58 5.95 -12.03
N LEU A 41 -7.88 5.78 -10.91
CA LEU A 41 -8.47 5.16 -9.73
C LEU A 41 -9.34 6.20 -9.01
N ASP A 42 -10.62 5.84 -8.80
CA ASP A 42 -11.58 6.65 -8.02
C ASP A 42 -11.23 6.74 -6.52
N VAL A 43 -10.13 6.11 -6.09
CA VAL A 43 -9.66 6.11 -4.71
C VAL A 43 -8.48 7.05 -4.54
N GLU A 44 -8.49 7.83 -3.45
CA GLU A 44 -7.35 8.67 -3.11
C GLU A 44 -6.10 7.82 -2.83
N VAL A 45 -4.94 8.33 -3.25
CA VAL A 45 -3.64 7.67 -3.04
C VAL A 45 -3.43 7.29 -1.57
N ASP A 46 -3.83 8.17 -0.65
CA ASP A 46 -3.72 7.92 0.79
C ASP A 46 -4.55 6.72 1.24
N GLU A 47 -5.81 6.68 0.81
CA GLU A 47 -6.76 5.62 1.14
C GLU A 47 -6.35 4.27 0.53
N LEU A 48 -5.82 4.27 -0.71
CA LEU A 48 -5.28 3.06 -1.32
C LEU A 48 -4.14 2.47 -0.47
N CYS A 49 -3.17 3.30 -0.09
CA CYS A 49 -2.02 2.85 0.69
C CYS A 49 -2.46 2.37 2.07
N ARG A 50 -3.41 3.07 2.72
CA ARG A 50 -3.97 2.68 4.02
C ARG A 50 -4.62 1.29 3.96
N ARG A 51 -5.43 1.02 2.93
CA ARG A 51 -6.08 -0.29 2.75
C ARG A 51 -5.08 -1.42 2.55
N LEU A 52 -4.03 -1.19 1.75
CA LEU A 52 -2.97 -2.16 1.54
C LEU A 52 -2.20 -2.45 2.84
N PHE A 53 -1.91 -1.41 3.62
CA PHE A 53 -1.19 -1.57 4.89
C PHE A 53 -2.01 -2.33 5.92
N SER A 54 -3.28 -1.99 6.13
CA SER A 54 -4.16 -2.73 7.04
C SER A 54 -4.33 -4.19 6.64
N TRP A 55 -4.35 -4.49 5.34
CA TRP A 55 -4.34 -5.88 4.87
C TRP A 55 -3.03 -6.60 5.24
N SER A 56 -1.88 -5.93 5.09
CA SER A 56 -0.56 -6.47 5.44
C SER A 56 -0.42 -6.74 6.94
N GLU A 57 -0.92 -5.83 7.79
CA GLU A 57 -0.96 -6.01 9.25
C GLU A 57 -1.79 -7.24 9.63
N ALA A 58 -2.97 -7.39 9.01
CA ALA A 58 -3.81 -8.57 9.25
C ALA A 58 -3.17 -9.90 8.79
N GLN A 59 -2.27 -9.88 7.80
CA GLN A 59 -1.48 -11.08 7.46
C GLN A 59 -0.39 -11.34 8.50
N TYR A 60 0.32 -10.30 8.95
CA TYR A 60 1.36 -10.41 9.96
C TYR A 60 0.81 -10.97 11.29
N GLU A 61 -0.33 -10.45 11.74
CA GLU A 61 -1.05 -10.92 12.94
C GLU A 61 -1.47 -12.38 12.81
N ARG A 62 -1.93 -12.82 11.63
CA ARG A 62 -2.27 -14.24 11.40
C ARG A 62 -1.07 -15.16 11.47
N GLU A 63 0.10 -14.71 10.99
CA GLU A 63 1.31 -15.53 10.97
C GLU A 63 2.02 -15.59 12.33
N HIS A 64 1.89 -14.54 13.15
CA HIS A 64 2.64 -14.39 14.41
C HIS A 64 1.78 -14.38 15.67
N GLY A 65 0.47 -14.13 15.56
CA GLY A 65 -0.47 -14.04 16.67
C GLY A 65 -1.06 -15.39 17.15
N GLU A 66 -0.75 -16.50 16.48
CA GLU A 66 -1.09 -17.85 16.97
C GLU A 66 -0.07 -18.41 17.98
N ASN A 67 0.94 -17.63 18.39
CA ASN A 67 1.99 -18.04 19.34
C ASN A 67 1.82 -17.48 20.77
N ASP A 68 0.71 -16.84 21.10
CA ASP A 68 0.35 -16.40 22.47
C ASP A 68 -0.85 -17.16 23.03
#